data_AF-A9UPV1-F1
#
_entry.id   AF-A9UPV1-F1
#
_cell.length_a   1.000
_cell.length_b   1.000
_cell.length_c   1.000
_cell.angle_alpha   90.00
_cell.angle_beta   90.00
_cell.angle_gamma   90.00
#
_symmetry.space_group_name_H-M   'P 1'
#
loop_
_entity.id
_entity.type
_entity.pdbx_description
1 polymer ?
#
loop_
_entity_poly.entity_id
_entity_poly.type
_entity_poly.pdbx_seq_one_letter_code
_entity_poly.pdbx_strand_id
1 'polypeptide(L)'
;TGNNMRKKGMPNPDQRHFNLAVELLAELDDGSRVPLAVHHSGPIIVRASNPGQYDNEGANQWRLGRGVANSVVHHGNVGINTDKPTEALSVHGNIRLTGTMLQTSDSRVKEDIQPVDTAEQLGNIRRLELQRYRLKDAWADSIGRAADDRQETGVIAQQLETVLPDAVRHTG
;
A
#
# COMPACT_ATOMS: atom_id res chain seq x y z
N THR A 1 1.60 8.86 39.76
CA THR A 1 2.74 8.61 38.85
C THR A 1 2.48 7.36 38.01
N GLY A 2 1.54 7.42 37.07
CA GLY A 2 0.88 6.22 36.53
C GLY A 2 0.80 6.14 35.01
N ASN A 3 1.86 6.48 34.30
CA ASN A 3 1.81 6.45 32.83
C ASN A 3 3.03 5.78 32.20
N ASN A 4 3.42 4.58 32.65
CA ASN A 4 4.40 3.76 31.93
C ASN A 4 3.59 2.76 31.07
N MET A 5 3.53 2.99 29.76
CA MET A 5 2.74 2.15 28.84
C MET A 5 3.35 0.74 28.81
N ARG A 6 2.65 -0.23 29.38
CA ARG A 6 3.06 -1.64 29.45
C ARG A 6 2.38 -2.40 28.33
N LYS A 7 3.12 -3.16 27.54
CA LYS A 7 2.52 -4.14 26.63
C LYS A 7 2.26 -5.41 27.45
N LYS A 8 0.98 -5.77 27.67
CA LYS A 8 0.57 -6.91 28.50
C LYS A 8 1.09 -6.86 29.96
N GLY A 9 1.17 -5.68 30.56
CA GLY A 9 1.63 -5.52 31.95
C GLY A 9 3.14 -5.64 32.16
N MET A 10 3.90 -6.09 31.15
CA MET A 10 5.35 -6.23 31.23
C MET A 10 6.05 -4.92 30.82
N PRO A 11 7.11 -4.51 31.54
CA PRO A 11 7.96 -3.40 31.13
C PRO A 11 8.69 -3.74 29.82
N ASN A 12 9.00 -2.72 29.02
CA ASN A 12 9.81 -2.92 27.82
C ASN A 12 11.22 -3.38 28.23
N PRO A 13 11.70 -4.57 27.81
CA PRO A 13 13.01 -5.09 28.22
C PRO A 13 14.17 -4.18 27.78
N ASP A 14 14.01 -3.41 26.70
CA ASP A 14 15.02 -2.49 26.20
C ASP A 14 14.90 -1.06 26.77
N GLN A 15 14.08 -0.86 27.80
CA GLN A 15 13.88 0.47 28.39
C GLN A 15 15.14 0.97 29.11
N ARG A 16 15.83 1.91 28.48
CA ARG A 16 16.96 2.63 29.07
C ARG A 16 16.46 3.68 30.07
N HIS A 17 17.18 3.79 31.19
CA HIS A 17 16.92 4.76 32.24
C HIS A 17 18.20 5.56 32.52
N PHE A 18 18.01 6.73 33.12
CA PHE A 18 19.09 7.58 33.62
C PHE A 18 18.83 7.86 35.09
N ASN A 19 19.89 8.07 35.85
CA ASN A 19 19.80 8.57 37.22
C ASN A 19 20.33 10.01 37.23
N LEU A 20 19.64 10.89 37.95
CA LEU A 20 20.15 12.22 38.22
C LEU A 20 20.92 12.18 39.54
N ALA A 21 22.20 12.53 39.51
CA ALA A 21 23.01 12.71 40.70
C ALA A 21 23.19 14.21 40.98
N VAL A 22 23.08 14.60 42.25
CA VAL A 22 23.32 15.97 42.73
C VAL A 22 24.30 15.89 43.89
N GLU A 23 25.31 16.75 43.86
CA GLU A 23 26.35 16.85 44.87
C GLU A 23 26.41 18.29 45.40
N LEU A 24 26.51 18.42 46.72
CA LEU A 24 26.73 19.67 47.43
C LEU A 24 28.17 19.70 47.93
N LEU A 25 28.93 20.71 47.49
CA LEU A 25 30.35 20.90 47.80
C LEU A 25 30.55 22.16 48.65
N ALA A 26 31.46 22.11 49.61
CA ALA A 26 32.03 23.29 50.26
C ALA A 26 33.34 23.67 49.57
N GLU A 27 33.52 24.95 49.26
CA GLU A 27 34.79 25.49 48.76
C GLU A 27 35.56 26.11 49.93
N LEU A 28 36.81 25.68 50.12
CA LEU A 28 37.70 26.19 51.15
C LEU A 28 38.54 27.35 50.62
N ASP A 29 39.15 28.12 51.51
CA ASP A 29 39.94 29.32 51.16
C ASP A 29 41.17 29.01 50.29
N ASP A 30 41.63 27.75 50.31
CA ASP A 30 42.71 27.24 49.44
C ASP A 30 42.22 26.82 48.04
N GLY A 31 40.93 27.02 47.75
CA GLY A 31 40.28 26.64 46.51
C GLY A 31 39.91 25.16 46.40
N SER A 32 40.18 24.36 47.42
CA SER A 32 39.78 22.96 47.43
C SER A 32 38.27 22.80 47.66
N ARG A 33 37.67 21.76 47.06
CA ARG A 33 36.24 21.46 47.16
C ARG A 33 36.03 20.14 47.88
N VAL A 34 35.22 20.17 48.94
CA VAL A 34 34.92 19.01 49.78
C VAL A 34 33.44 18.65 49.67
N PRO A 35 33.06 17.39 49.36
CA PRO A 35 31.67 16.98 49.30
C PRO A 35 31.04 16.92 50.69
N LEU A 36 29.93 17.65 50.85
CA LEU A 36 29.11 17.66 52.05
C LEU A 36 27.97 16.64 51.97
N ALA A 37 27.32 16.54 50.80
CA ALA A 37 26.21 15.62 50.59
C ALA A 37 26.11 15.21 49.11
N VAL A 38 25.79 13.94 48.88
CA VAL A 38 25.52 13.41 47.55
C VAL A 38 24.17 12.72 47.58
N HIS A 39 23.32 13.01 46.60
CA HIS A 39 22.05 12.35 46.42
C HIS A 39 21.88 11.90 44.97
N HIS A 40 21.19 10.78 44.77
CA HIS A 40 20.81 10.33 43.43
C HIS A 40 19.32 10.01 43.39
N SER A 41 18.70 10.28 42.26
CA SER A 41 17.32 9.88 42.01
C SER A 41 17.21 8.36 41.82
N GLY A 42 16.01 7.82 42.02
CA GLY A 42 15.65 6.54 41.39
C GLY A 42 15.68 6.64 39.85
N PRO A 43 15.50 5.52 39.13
CA PRO A 43 15.53 5.50 37.67
C PRO A 43 14.52 6.47 37.03
N ILE A 44 15.01 7.37 36.19
CA ILE A 44 14.21 8.32 35.42
C ILE A 44 14.23 7.92 33.94
N ILE A 45 13.11 8.10 33.26
CA ILE A 45 12.99 7.95 31.81
C ILE A 45 12.71 9.33 31.22
N VAL A 46 13.60 9.80 30.34
CA VAL A 46 13.35 11.02 29.56
C VAL A 46 12.39 10.67 28.43
N ARG A 47 11.24 11.35 28.38
CA ARG A 47 10.39 11.36 27.20
C ARG A 47 10.74 12.61 26.40
N ALA A 48 11.47 12.46 25.31
CA ALA A 48 11.35 13.43 24.23
C ALA A 48 9.90 13.37 23.71
N SER A 49 9.37 14.50 23.26
CA SER A 49 8.14 14.53 22.46
C SER A 49 8.27 13.49 21.34
N ASN A 50 7.50 12.41 21.44
CA ASN A 50 7.32 11.35 20.47
C ASN A 50 8.59 10.84 19.73
N PRO A 51 9.25 9.77 20.22
CA PRO A 51 10.36 9.09 19.54
C PRO A 51 10.03 8.53 18.14
N GLY A 52 8.76 8.52 17.72
CA GLY A 52 8.33 8.15 16.36
C GLY A 52 8.64 9.18 15.27
N GLN A 53 9.48 10.18 15.55
CA GLN A 53 9.83 11.24 14.59
C GLN A 53 11.20 11.03 13.91
N TYR A 54 11.85 9.88 14.12
CA TYR A 54 13.04 9.48 13.38
C TYR A 54 12.93 8.04 12.88
N ASP A 55 11.91 7.78 12.08
CA ASP A 55 12.05 6.88 10.94
C ASP A 55 11.66 7.69 9.70
N ASN A 56 12.66 8.23 9.01
CA ASN A 56 12.52 8.52 7.58
C ASN A 56 12.63 7.19 6.81
N GLU A 57 11.88 6.17 7.24
CA GLU A 57 11.72 4.92 6.51
C GLU A 57 10.39 4.93 5.77
N GLY A 58 10.48 5.07 4.45
CA GLY A 58 9.44 4.62 3.54
C GLY A 58 8.76 5.74 2.76
N ALA A 59 9.28 6.04 1.57
CA ALA A 59 8.51 6.69 0.51
C ALA A 59 7.25 5.90 0.08
N ASN A 60 7.00 4.72 0.68
CA ASN A 60 5.99 3.73 0.30
C ASN A 60 5.06 3.36 1.46
N GLN A 61 4.63 4.33 2.28
CA GLN A 61 3.64 4.09 3.34
C GLN A 61 2.29 4.70 2.98
N TRP A 62 1.21 4.00 3.32
CA TRP A 62 -0.15 4.55 3.33
C TRP A 62 -0.25 5.64 4.41
N ARG A 63 -0.67 6.85 4.03
CA ARG A 63 -0.72 8.01 4.94
C ARG A 63 -2.10 8.61 4.95
N LEU A 64 -2.44 9.31 6.02
CA LEU A 64 -3.69 10.09 6.07
C LEU A 64 -3.67 11.18 4.99
N GLY A 65 -4.73 11.25 4.19
CA GLY A 65 -4.88 12.28 3.18
C GLY A 65 -5.11 13.65 3.82
N ARG A 66 -4.47 14.69 3.28
CA ARG A 66 -4.69 16.07 3.73
C ARG A 66 -5.93 16.64 3.05
N GLY A 67 -6.85 17.20 3.83
CA GLY A 67 -8.01 17.93 3.30
C GLY A 67 -9.24 17.08 2.99
N VAL A 68 -9.20 15.76 3.17
CA VAL A 68 -10.38 14.87 3.06
C VAL A 68 -10.50 14.05 4.33
N ALA A 69 -11.59 14.24 5.06
CA ALA A 69 -11.87 13.51 6.30
C ALA A 69 -11.85 11.99 6.06
N ASN A 70 -11.20 11.25 6.96
CA ASN A 70 -11.08 9.78 6.92
C ASN A 70 -10.47 9.20 5.63
N SER A 71 -9.66 9.98 4.90
CA SER A 71 -8.95 9.47 3.72
C SER A 71 -7.59 8.87 4.07
N VAL A 72 -7.24 7.79 3.39
CA VAL A 72 -5.88 7.21 3.38
C VAL A 72 -5.40 7.19 1.93
N VAL A 73 -4.18 7.67 1.70
CA VAL A 73 -3.58 7.81 0.37
C VAL A 73 -2.27 7.04 0.30
N HIS A 74 -2.01 6.50 -0.89
CA HIS A 74 -0.73 5.93 -1.28
C HIS A 74 -0.30 6.57 -2.59
N HIS A 75 1.00 6.87 -2.72
CA HIS A 75 1.58 7.40 -3.95
C HIS A 75 2.53 6.36 -4.53
N GLY A 76 2.37 6.05 -5.82
CA GLY A 76 3.09 4.97 -6.50
C GLY A 76 2.22 3.73 -6.75
N ASN A 77 2.80 2.74 -7.42
CA ASN A 77 2.09 1.53 -7.83
C ASN A 77 1.78 0.62 -6.65
N VAL A 78 0.56 0.08 -6.60
CA VAL A 78 0.11 -0.89 -5.59
C VAL A 78 -0.06 -2.25 -6.24
N GLY A 79 0.71 -3.23 -5.77
CA GLY A 79 0.55 -4.64 -6.14
C GLY A 79 -0.30 -5.38 -5.11
N ILE A 80 -1.31 -6.12 -5.56
CA ILE A 80 -2.04 -7.11 -4.76
C ILE A 80 -1.69 -8.49 -5.31
N ASN A 81 -1.06 -9.34 -4.49
CA ASN A 81 -0.51 -10.64 -4.87
C ASN A 81 0.57 -10.58 -5.98
N THR A 82 1.25 -9.45 -6.12
CA THR A 82 2.36 -9.27 -7.07
C THR A 82 3.38 -8.28 -6.53
N ASP A 83 4.65 -8.63 -6.68
CA ASP A 83 5.78 -7.77 -6.29
C ASP A 83 6.23 -6.85 -7.44
N LYS A 84 5.61 -6.99 -8.62
CA LYS A 84 5.98 -6.24 -9.84
C LYS A 84 4.73 -5.61 -10.48
N PRO A 85 4.11 -4.60 -9.85
CA PRO A 85 2.96 -3.92 -10.42
C PRO A 85 3.38 -3.08 -11.64
N THR A 86 2.76 -3.36 -12.79
CA THR A 86 3.01 -2.66 -14.06
C THR A 86 2.16 -1.40 -14.22
N GLU A 87 1.09 -1.27 -13.43
CA GLU A 87 0.13 -0.17 -13.43
C GLU A 87 -0.03 0.39 -12.01
N ALA A 88 -0.73 1.53 -11.89
CA ALA A 88 -0.97 2.17 -10.58
C ALA A 88 -1.63 1.22 -9.55
N LEU A 89 -2.46 0.29 -10.02
CA LEU A 89 -2.99 -0.84 -9.25
C LEU A 89 -2.93 -2.10 -10.10
N SER A 90 -2.13 -3.08 -9.68
CA SER A 90 -2.05 -4.40 -10.32
C SER A 90 -2.53 -5.47 -9.34
N VAL A 91 -3.56 -6.24 -9.72
CA VAL A 91 -4.14 -7.28 -8.87
C VAL A 91 -4.00 -8.63 -9.56
N HIS A 92 -3.21 -9.52 -8.96
CA HIS A 92 -3.13 -10.92 -9.37
C HIS A 92 -4.19 -11.73 -8.59
N GLY A 93 -5.44 -11.64 -9.05
CA GLY A 93 -6.59 -12.28 -8.40
C GLY A 93 -7.91 -11.61 -8.79
N ASN A 94 -9.00 -11.97 -8.10
CA ASN A 94 -10.32 -11.39 -8.36
C ASN A 94 -10.54 -10.09 -7.56
N ILE A 95 -11.21 -9.13 -8.18
CA ILE A 95 -11.70 -7.92 -7.51
C ILE A 95 -13.22 -8.04 -7.36
N ARG A 96 -13.74 -7.94 -6.12
CA ARG A 96 -15.18 -7.84 -5.87
C ARG A 96 -15.54 -6.36 -5.66
N LEU A 97 -16.31 -5.81 -6.59
CA LEU A 97 -16.81 -4.44 -6.55
C LEU A 97 -18.34 -4.46 -6.52
N THR A 98 -18.96 -3.78 -5.56
CA THR A 98 -20.43 -3.61 -5.49
C THR A 98 -20.90 -2.30 -6.12
N GLY A 99 -19.98 -1.35 -6.33
CA GLY A 99 -20.22 -0.08 -7.01
C GLY A 99 -19.84 -0.11 -8.48
N THR A 100 -19.40 1.03 -9.02
CA THR A 100 -19.03 1.18 -10.43
C THR A 100 -17.56 1.54 -10.61
N MET A 101 -16.96 0.98 -11.66
CA MET A 101 -15.65 1.41 -12.15
C MET A 101 -15.85 2.53 -13.17
N LEU A 102 -15.33 3.72 -12.88
CA LEU A 102 -15.49 4.88 -13.75
C LEU A 102 -14.35 4.94 -14.77
N GLN A 103 -14.68 4.81 -16.05
CA GLN A 103 -13.76 5.05 -17.15
C GLN A 103 -14.16 6.36 -17.85
N THR A 104 -13.24 7.33 -17.90
CA THR A 104 -13.51 8.63 -18.52
C THR A 104 -13.60 8.49 -20.04
N SER A 105 -14.74 8.88 -20.62
CA SER A 105 -15.01 8.84 -22.07
C SER A 105 -15.48 10.21 -22.59
N ASP A 106 -15.10 11.29 -21.89
CA ASP A 106 -15.45 12.67 -22.21
C ASP A 106 -14.75 13.13 -23.51
N SER A 107 -15.42 13.91 -24.35
CA SER A 107 -14.83 14.41 -25.60
C SER A 107 -13.68 15.38 -25.36
N ARG A 108 -13.63 16.05 -24.20
CA ARG A 108 -12.55 17.01 -23.86
C ARG A 108 -11.21 16.34 -23.58
N VAL A 109 -11.21 15.03 -23.32
CA VAL A 109 -9.98 14.24 -23.12
C VAL A 109 -9.64 13.37 -24.34
N LYS A 110 -10.33 13.57 -25.47
CA LYS A 110 -10.13 12.84 -26.71
C LYS A 110 -9.72 13.80 -27.82
N GLU A 111 -8.78 13.37 -28.63
CA GLU A 111 -8.33 14.06 -29.85
C GLU A 111 -8.49 13.13 -31.06
N ASP A 112 -8.41 13.69 -32.28
CA ASP A 112 -8.49 12.95 -33.54
C ASP A 112 -9.70 12.01 -33.69
N ILE A 113 -10.87 12.46 -33.27
CA ILE A 113 -12.11 11.69 -33.36
C ILE A 113 -12.56 11.61 -34.83
N GLN A 114 -12.39 10.43 -35.44
CA GLN A 114 -12.82 10.16 -36.81
C GLN A 114 -14.04 9.22 -36.84
N PRO A 115 -15.01 9.46 -37.74
CA PRO A 115 -16.05 8.48 -37.98
C PRO A 115 -15.46 7.21 -38.60
N VAL A 116 -16.00 6.05 -38.23
CA VAL A 116 -15.65 4.74 -38.79
C VAL A 116 -16.83 4.19 -39.59
N ASP A 117 -16.56 3.34 -40.59
CA ASP A 117 -17.62 2.69 -41.38
C ASP A 117 -18.39 1.68 -40.51
N THR A 118 -19.66 1.98 -40.25
CA THR A 118 -20.52 1.16 -39.41
C THR A 118 -20.84 -0.21 -40.03
N ALA A 119 -20.86 -0.32 -41.36
CA ALA A 119 -21.08 -1.59 -42.04
C ALA A 119 -19.87 -2.51 -41.89
N GLU A 120 -18.66 -1.95 -42.00
CA GLU A 120 -17.42 -2.68 -41.75
C GLU A 120 -17.33 -3.13 -40.28
N GLN A 121 -17.58 -2.22 -39.32
CA GLN A 121 -17.52 -2.55 -37.89
C GLN A 121 -18.58 -3.60 -37.49
N LEU A 122 -19.79 -3.54 -38.07
CA LEU A 122 -20.79 -4.58 -37.88
C LEU A 122 -20.32 -5.92 -38.49
N GLY A 123 -19.65 -5.88 -39.64
CA GLY A 123 -18.99 -7.04 -40.24
C GLY A 123 -17.92 -7.64 -39.33
N ASN A 124 -17.16 -6.83 -38.61
CA ASN A 124 -16.17 -7.29 -37.63
C ASN A 124 -16.83 -7.97 -36.43
N ILE A 125 -17.88 -7.34 -35.87
CA ILE A 125 -18.65 -7.91 -34.74
C ILE A 125 -19.28 -9.26 -35.12
N ARG A 126 -19.83 -9.39 -36.34
CA ARG A 126 -20.43 -10.64 -36.82
C ARG A 126 -19.42 -11.77 -37.01
N ARG A 127 -18.14 -11.46 -37.19
CA ARG A 127 -17.05 -12.42 -37.31
C ARG A 127 -16.45 -12.84 -35.96
N LEU A 128 -16.95 -12.29 -34.84
CA LEU A 128 -16.50 -12.70 -33.52
C LEU A 128 -16.85 -14.16 -33.24
N GLU A 129 -15.84 -14.94 -32.88
CA GLU A 129 -16.02 -16.32 -32.44
C GLU A 129 -16.18 -16.39 -30.92
N LEU A 130 -17.34 -16.82 -30.47
CA LEU A 130 -17.58 -17.13 -29.06
C LEU A 130 -17.25 -18.59 -28.79
N GLN A 131 -16.41 -18.82 -27.79
CA GLN A 131 -15.91 -20.13 -27.39
C GLN A 131 -16.33 -20.43 -25.95
N ARG A 132 -16.68 -21.69 -25.68
CA ARG A 132 -16.77 -22.20 -24.31
C ARG A 132 -15.48 -22.93 -23.98
N TYR A 133 -14.81 -22.50 -22.91
CA TYR A 133 -13.52 -23.04 -22.51
C TYR A 133 -13.47 -23.32 -21.02
N ARG A 134 -12.51 -24.17 -20.64
CA ARG A 134 -12.15 -24.42 -19.25
C ARG A 134 -10.74 -23.89 -19.01
N LEU A 135 -10.58 -23.12 -17.94
CA LEU A 135 -9.27 -22.68 -17.49
C LEU A 135 -8.38 -23.87 -17.12
N LYS A 136 -7.08 -23.80 -17.43
CA LYS A 136 -6.11 -24.81 -16.99
C LYS A 136 -6.06 -24.83 -15.46
N ASP A 137 -6.05 -26.02 -14.86
CA ASP A 137 -6.15 -26.17 -13.41
C ASP A 137 -5.06 -25.41 -12.66
N ALA A 138 -3.80 -25.58 -13.07
CA ALA A 138 -2.66 -24.86 -12.46
C ALA A 138 -2.82 -23.33 -12.49
N TRP A 139 -3.44 -22.77 -13.53
CA TRP A 139 -3.67 -21.34 -13.63
C TRP A 139 -4.87 -20.90 -12.78
N ALA A 140 -5.98 -21.63 -12.86
CA ALA A 140 -7.17 -21.37 -12.05
C ALA A 140 -6.85 -21.40 -10.55
N ASP A 141 -6.02 -22.35 -10.11
CA ASP A 141 -5.56 -22.45 -8.73
C ASP A 141 -4.73 -21.21 -8.33
N SER A 142 -3.85 -20.71 -9.21
CA SER A 142 -3.00 -19.54 -8.94
C SER A 142 -3.78 -18.24 -8.71
N ILE A 143 -5.00 -18.14 -9.25
CA ILE A 143 -5.89 -16.96 -9.08
C ILE A 143 -7.06 -17.23 -8.13
N GLY A 144 -7.06 -18.37 -7.44
CA GLY A 144 -8.07 -18.71 -6.43
C GLY A 144 -9.46 -19.01 -7.02
N ARG A 145 -9.55 -19.58 -8.24
CA ARG A 145 -10.82 -20.00 -8.84
C ARG A 145 -11.20 -21.42 -8.39
N ALA A 146 -12.42 -21.55 -7.85
CA ALA A 146 -13.00 -22.84 -7.49
C ALA A 146 -13.25 -23.72 -8.72
N ALA A 147 -13.34 -25.03 -8.55
CA ALA A 147 -13.44 -26.00 -9.65
C ALA A 147 -14.73 -25.88 -10.48
N ASP A 148 -15.82 -25.46 -9.84
CA ASP A 148 -17.12 -25.20 -10.41
C ASP A 148 -17.17 -23.90 -11.25
N ASP A 149 -16.25 -22.97 -11.00
CA ASP A 149 -16.17 -21.65 -11.65
C ASP A 149 -15.03 -21.55 -12.70
N ARG A 150 -14.64 -22.69 -13.29
CA ARG A 150 -13.56 -22.76 -14.31
C ARG A 150 -14.07 -22.81 -15.75
N GLN A 151 -15.37 -22.97 -15.94
CA GLN A 151 -16.02 -23.06 -17.25
C GLN A 151 -16.62 -21.71 -17.62
N GLU A 152 -16.11 -21.10 -18.68
CA GLU A 152 -16.51 -19.77 -19.10
C GLU A 152 -16.86 -19.75 -20.60
N THR A 153 -17.71 -18.79 -20.99
CA THR A 153 -17.98 -18.48 -22.39
C THR A 153 -17.45 -17.10 -22.69
N GLY A 154 -16.62 -16.97 -23.72
CA GLY A 154 -15.99 -15.71 -24.07
C GLY A 154 -15.29 -15.77 -25.42
N VAL A 155 -14.34 -14.87 -25.64
CA VAL A 155 -13.53 -14.78 -26.86
C VAL A 155 -12.08 -15.17 -26.56
N ILE A 156 -11.35 -15.62 -27.59
CA ILE A 156 -9.90 -15.85 -27.51
C ILE A 156 -9.17 -14.64 -28.10
N ALA A 157 -8.24 -14.06 -27.33
CA ALA A 157 -7.56 -12.82 -27.70
C ALA A 157 -6.89 -12.88 -29.08
N GLN A 158 -6.19 -13.97 -29.41
CA GLN A 158 -5.51 -14.11 -30.71
C GLN A 158 -6.50 -14.14 -31.89
N GLN A 159 -7.71 -14.65 -31.69
CA GLN A 159 -8.75 -14.64 -32.72
C GLN A 159 -9.39 -13.25 -32.81
N LEU A 160 -9.67 -12.61 -31.67
CA LEU A 160 -10.21 -11.26 -31.60
C LEU A 160 -9.30 -10.25 -32.31
N GLU A 161 -7.98 -10.38 -32.16
CA GLU A 161 -7.00 -9.50 -32.80
C GLU A 161 -7.11 -9.50 -34.34
N THR A 162 -7.54 -10.60 -34.96
CA THR A 162 -7.71 -10.68 -36.42
C THR A 162 -8.91 -9.87 -36.93
N VAL A 163 -9.90 -9.61 -36.08
CA VAL A 163 -11.14 -8.92 -36.45
C VAL A 163 -11.27 -7.53 -35.84
N LEU A 164 -10.72 -7.31 -34.64
CA LEU A 164 -10.67 -6.04 -33.91
C LEU A 164 -9.28 -5.89 -33.26
N PRO A 165 -8.24 -5.54 -34.04
CA PRO A 165 -6.85 -5.47 -33.55
C PRO A 165 -6.70 -4.56 -32.32
N ASP A 166 -7.34 -3.39 -32.33
CA ASP A 166 -7.22 -2.38 -31.27
C ASP A 166 -7.84 -2.82 -29.93
N ALA A 167 -8.64 -3.90 -29.92
CA ALA A 167 -9.22 -4.47 -28.71
C ALA A 167 -8.24 -5.35 -27.92
N VAL A 168 -7.10 -5.73 -28.52
CA VAL A 168 -6.10 -6.61 -27.92
C VAL A 168 -4.79 -5.84 -27.74
N ARG A 169 -4.25 -5.86 -26.52
CA ARG A 169 -2.93 -5.30 -26.22
C ARG A 169 -2.00 -6.42 -25.79
N HIS A 170 -0.82 -6.48 -26.38
CA HIS A 170 0.23 -7.41 -25.94
C HIS A 170 0.86 -6.89 -24.65
N THR A 171 0.56 -7.54 -23.54
CA THR A 171 1.30 -7.36 -22.29
C THR A 171 2.59 -8.17 -22.38
N GLY A 172 3.73 -7.49 -22.52
CA GLY A 172 5.05 -8.11 -22.45
C GLY A 172 5.44 -8.54 -21.04
#